data_AF-A0A9D7UK15-F1
#
_entry.id   AF-A0A9D7UK15-F1
#
_cell.length_a   1.000
_cell.length_b   1.000
_cell.length_c   1.000
_cell.angle_alpha   90.00
_cell.angle_beta   90.00
_cell.angle_gamma   90.00
#
_symmetry.space_group_name_H-M   'P 1'
#
loop_
_entity.id
_entity.type
_entity.pdbx_description
1 polymer ?
#
loop_
_entity_poly.entity_id
_entity_poly.type
_entity_poly.pdbx_seq_one_letter_code
_entity_poly.pdbx_strand_id
1 'polypeptide(L)'
;MSHDFVMVIGTTLSYDNPTLLNEIKKSNIALLSVMEDIGLMDSIKLFTKYEVGSEEGVVAILAKEFLKDIDLPKEIQNYFNNLDEGYISAETNIGNEEIEELHSMLKNSSNPLIIFGKDIFLSSRIKNISKLINLIKKYSNIKIKCLDELKSNQIASIEKIEELKSFDGTIVFEYNSTKDRDLLIGSAQFAIAAKIQDKQAIVVKNQNREFKLDTRLKGTIALMANETKEDSYRFEVEKIIKREVQ
;
A
#
# COMPACT_ATOMS: atom_id res chain seq x y z
N MET A 1 -17.40 18.33 4.23
CA MET A 1 -18.22 17.25 4.81
C MET A 1 -17.27 16.27 5.48
N SER A 2 -17.51 15.86 6.72
CA SER A 2 -16.69 14.83 7.36
C SER A 2 -17.13 13.45 6.88
N HIS A 3 -16.18 12.62 6.46
CA HIS A 3 -16.40 11.19 6.24
C HIS A 3 -16.36 10.49 7.60
N ASP A 4 -17.35 9.64 7.89
CA ASP A 4 -17.43 8.89 9.14
C ASP A 4 -16.52 7.64 9.11
N PHE A 5 -16.30 7.08 7.91
CA PHE A 5 -15.33 6.03 7.65
C PHE A 5 -14.46 6.36 6.42
N VAL A 6 -13.16 6.11 6.53
CA VAL A 6 -12.19 6.30 5.44
C VAL A 6 -11.30 5.07 5.30
N MET A 7 -11.31 4.45 4.14
CA MET A 7 -10.39 3.37 3.79
C MET A 7 -9.24 3.96 2.96
N VAL A 8 -8.01 3.86 3.47
CA VAL A 8 -6.80 4.36 2.81
C VAL A 8 -6.00 3.16 2.30
N ILE A 9 -5.67 3.14 1.02
CA ILE A 9 -5.02 1.99 0.37
C ILE A 9 -3.75 2.46 -0.34
N GLY A 10 -2.60 1.88 0.02
CA GLY A 10 -1.33 2.06 -0.69
C GLY A 10 -0.75 3.47 -0.65
N THR A 11 -0.54 4.02 0.55
CA THR A 11 0.19 5.28 0.76
C THR A 11 0.62 5.42 2.22
N THR A 12 1.66 6.21 2.45
CA THR A 12 2.00 6.74 3.78
C THR A 12 1.70 8.24 3.77
N LEU A 13 0.48 8.63 4.18
CA LEU A 13 0.01 10.02 4.11
C LEU A 13 0.86 11.00 4.91
N SER A 14 1.52 10.56 5.99
CA SER A 14 2.48 11.40 6.73
C SER A 14 3.63 11.92 5.87
N TYR A 15 4.02 11.17 4.84
CA TYR A 15 5.04 11.58 3.87
C TYR A 15 4.40 12.15 2.60
N ASP A 16 3.33 11.52 2.11
CA ASP A 16 2.78 11.78 0.79
C ASP A 16 1.81 12.99 0.77
N ASN A 17 1.00 13.14 1.81
CA ASN A 17 -0.02 14.19 1.87
C ASN A 17 -0.44 14.53 3.33
N PRO A 18 0.39 15.26 4.09
CA PRO A 18 0.10 15.62 5.48
C PRO A 18 -1.18 16.46 5.64
N THR A 19 -1.56 17.21 4.61
CA THR A 19 -2.81 17.97 4.60
C THR A 19 -4.01 17.03 4.62
N LEU A 20 -4.03 16.04 3.73
CA LEU A 20 -5.08 15.03 3.67
C LEU A 20 -5.14 14.19 4.94
N LEU A 21 -3.99 13.82 5.51
CA LEU A 21 -3.92 13.16 6.81
C LEU A 21 -4.69 13.95 7.86
N ASN A 22 -4.45 15.26 7.96
CA ASN A 22 -5.12 16.12 8.92
C ASN A 22 -6.63 16.30 8.65
N GLU A 23 -7.06 16.21 7.39
CA GLU A 23 -8.47 16.24 7.01
C GLU A 23 -9.21 14.98 7.49
N ILE A 24 -8.60 13.80 7.38
CA ILE A 24 -9.27 12.52 7.67
C ILE A 24 -9.00 11.95 9.05
N LYS A 25 -8.00 12.45 9.80
CA LYS A 25 -7.59 11.87 11.11
C LYS A 25 -8.69 11.77 12.17
N LYS A 26 -9.83 12.44 11.99
CA LYS A 26 -10.99 12.36 12.91
C LYS A 26 -12.01 11.29 12.50
N SER A 27 -11.85 10.67 11.33
CA SER A 27 -12.69 9.58 10.84
C SER A 27 -12.28 8.24 11.46
N ASN A 28 -13.15 7.23 11.39
CA ASN A 28 -12.72 5.85 11.57
C ASN A 28 -11.90 5.43 10.35
N ILE A 29 -10.64 5.05 10.53
CA ILE A 29 -9.75 4.74 9.41
C ILE A 29 -9.49 3.24 9.32
N ALA A 30 -9.67 2.66 8.13
CA ALA A 30 -9.03 1.42 7.76
C ALA A 30 -7.80 1.73 6.88
N LEU A 31 -6.64 1.21 7.24
CA LEU A 31 -5.41 1.37 6.47
C LEU A 31 -5.01 0.03 5.87
N LEU A 32 -4.92 -0.02 4.54
CA LEU A 32 -4.32 -1.12 3.79
C LEU A 32 -2.99 -0.62 3.22
N SER A 33 -1.88 -1.12 3.74
CA SER A 33 -0.54 -0.63 3.36
C SER A 33 0.53 -1.69 3.65
N VAL A 34 1.65 -1.62 2.94
CA VAL A 34 2.84 -2.44 3.23
C VAL A 34 3.38 -2.20 4.65
N MET A 35 3.17 -1.00 5.18
CA MET A 35 3.61 -0.64 6.52
C MET A 35 2.65 0.34 7.21
N GLU A 36 2.80 0.42 8.53
CA GLU A 36 2.10 1.38 9.37
C GLU A 36 2.49 2.83 9.03
N ASP A 37 1.49 3.71 8.95
CA ASP A 37 1.72 5.15 8.97
C ASP A 37 1.60 5.65 10.41
N ILE A 38 2.74 5.88 11.07
CA ILE A 38 2.81 6.28 12.48
C ILE A 38 1.93 7.51 12.78
N GLY A 39 1.79 8.44 11.83
CA GLY A 39 0.96 9.64 12.00
C GLY A 39 -0.55 9.39 11.97
N LEU A 40 -0.99 8.20 11.58
CA LEU A 40 -2.39 7.78 11.52
C LEU A 40 -2.77 6.77 12.60
N MET A 41 -1.81 6.18 13.32
CA MET A 41 -2.06 5.02 14.19
C MET A 41 -3.12 5.25 15.26
N ASP A 42 -3.22 6.45 15.83
CA ASP A 42 -4.26 6.77 16.84
C ASP A 42 -5.69 6.75 16.27
N SER A 43 -5.85 6.89 14.96
CA SER A 43 -7.13 6.97 14.26
C SER A 43 -7.51 5.67 13.54
N ILE A 44 -6.58 4.72 13.44
CA ILE A 44 -6.78 3.45 12.73
C ILE A 44 -7.62 2.49 13.58
N LYS A 45 -8.69 1.98 12.98
CA LYS A 45 -9.56 0.92 13.54
C LYS A 45 -9.19 -0.46 13.02
N LEU A 46 -8.75 -0.52 11.77
CA LEU A 46 -8.31 -1.74 11.12
C LEU A 46 -7.05 -1.43 10.31
N PHE A 47 -5.98 -2.16 10.58
CA PHE A 47 -4.78 -2.15 9.76
C PHE A 47 -4.60 -3.52 9.13
N THR A 48 -4.59 -3.56 7.80
CA THR A 48 -4.30 -4.76 7.03
C THR A 48 -2.99 -4.53 6.31
N LYS A 49 -1.97 -5.28 6.71
CA LYS A 49 -0.71 -5.27 6.01
C LYS A 49 -0.81 -6.15 4.77
N TYR A 50 -0.39 -5.65 3.61
CA TYR A 50 -0.29 -6.45 2.39
C TYR A 50 1.16 -6.53 1.90
N GLU A 51 1.47 -7.53 1.07
CA GLU A 51 2.82 -7.75 0.56
C GLU A 51 3.23 -6.73 -0.52
N VAL A 52 4.50 -6.36 -0.52
CA VAL A 52 5.04 -5.44 -1.53
C VAL A 52 4.78 -5.98 -2.95
N GLY A 53 4.35 -5.10 -3.84
CA GLY A 53 4.09 -5.42 -5.24
C GLY A 53 2.75 -6.11 -5.50
N SER A 54 1.98 -6.41 -4.44
CA SER A 54 0.69 -7.12 -4.54
C SER A 54 -0.52 -6.20 -4.75
N GLU A 55 -0.31 -4.91 -5.05
CA GLU A 55 -1.38 -3.90 -5.13
C GLU A 55 -2.50 -4.28 -6.13
N GLU A 56 -2.16 -4.94 -7.24
CA GLU A 56 -3.16 -5.40 -8.21
C GLU A 56 -4.11 -6.44 -7.60
N GLY A 57 -3.56 -7.42 -6.86
CA GLY A 57 -4.33 -8.44 -6.17
C GLY A 57 -5.21 -7.86 -5.07
N VAL A 58 -4.67 -6.91 -4.28
CA VAL A 58 -5.42 -6.19 -3.25
C VAL A 58 -6.62 -5.46 -3.86
N VAL A 59 -6.41 -4.69 -4.93
CA VAL A 59 -7.51 -3.95 -5.57
C VAL A 59 -8.52 -4.91 -6.23
N ALA A 60 -8.07 -6.04 -6.78
CA ALA A 60 -8.93 -7.02 -7.42
C ALA A 60 -9.88 -7.70 -6.42
N ILE A 61 -9.36 -8.14 -5.27
CA ILE A 61 -10.17 -8.84 -4.27
C ILE A 61 -11.16 -7.90 -3.58
N LEU A 62 -10.75 -6.65 -3.33
CA LEU A 62 -11.66 -5.62 -2.83
C LEU A 62 -12.74 -5.28 -3.86
N ALA A 63 -12.39 -5.16 -5.15
CA ALA A 63 -13.37 -4.91 -6.20
C ALA A 63 -14.39 -6.05 -6.31
N LYS A 64 -13.95 -7.30 -6.20
CA LYS A 64 -14.83 -8.48 -6.18
C LYS A 64 -15.80 -8.40 -5.00
N GLU A 65 -15.28 -8.18 -3.80
CA GLU A 65 -16.07 -8.13 -2.58
C GLU A 65 -17.10 -6.97 -2.61
N PHE A 66 -16.66 -5.76 -2.96
CA PHE A 66 -17.53 -4.57 -2.94
C PHE A 66 -18.63 -4.59 -4.00
N LEU A 67 -18.48 -5.42 -5.03
CA LEU A 67 -19.43 -5.55 -6.12
C LEU A 67 -20.20 -6.89 -6.09
N LYS A 68 -20.02 -7.72 -5.05
CA LYS A 68 -20.55 -9.09 -5.00
C LYS A 68 -22.08 -9.19 -5.04
N ASP A 69 -22.76 -8.16 -4.54
CA ASP A 69 -24.24 -8.09 -4.48
C ASP A 69 -24.83 -7.26 -5.64
N ILE A 70 -24.02 -6.86 -6.63
CA ILE A 70 -24.41 -5.97 -7.73
C ILE A 70 -24.60 -6.79 -9.02
N ASP A 71 -25.65 -6.50 -9.77
CA ASP A 71 -25.84 -7.10 -11.09
C ASP A 71 -24.86 -6.50 -12.11
N LEU A 72 -23.79 -7.25 -12.39
CA LEU A 72 -22.71 -6.83 -13.29
C LEU A 72 -22.88 -7.43 -14.70
N PRO A 73 -22.31 -6.82 -15.75
CA PRO A 73 -22.22 -7.47 -17.05
C PRO A 73 -21.51 -8.82 -16.99
N LYS A 74 -21.96 -9.79 -17.81
CA LYS A 74 -21.43 -11.17 -17.83
C LYS A 74 -19.91 -11.27 -17.94
N GLU A 75 -19.27 -10.40 -18.72
CA GLU A 75 -17.81 -10.37 -18.84
C GLU A 75 -17.12 -10.10 -17.50
N ILE A 76 -17.65 -9.14 -16.73
CA ILE A 76 -17.10 -8.75 -15.42
C ILE A 76 -17.44 -9.81 -14.37
N GLN A 77 -18.65 -10.37 -14.39
CA GLN A 77 -19.00 -11.50 -13.52
C GLN A 77 -18.05 -12.69 -13.75
N ASN A 78 -17.81 -13.04 -15.03
CA ASN A 78 -16.88 -14.11 -15.39
C ASN A 78 -15.45 -13.82 -14.95
N TYR A 79 -15.00 -12.56 -15.03
CA TYR A 79 -13.69 -12.18 -14.50
C TYR A 79 -13.59 -12.49 -13.00
N PHE A 80 -14.54 -12.01 -12.18
CA PHE A 80 -14.50 -12.22 -10.73
C PHE A 80 -14.69 -13.70 -10.32
N ASN A 81 -15.51 -14.45 -11.05
CA ASN A 81 -15.70 -15.89 -10.82
C ASN A 81 -14.44 -16.72 -11.12
N ASN A 82 -13.56 -16.21 -11.99
CA ASN A 82 -12.31 -16.88 -12.37
C ASN A 82 -11.08 -16.34 -11.61
N LEU A 83 -11.26 -15.42 -10.66
CA LEU A 83 -10.17 -15.02 -9.76
C LEU A 83 -9.83 -16.19 -8.83
N ASP A 84 -8.54 -16.54 -8.79
CA ASP A 84 -8.02 -17.49 -7.81
C ASP A 84 -7.82 -16.78 -6.47
N GLU A 85 -8.87 -16.80 -5.64
CA GLU A 85 -8.87 -16.13 -4.33
C GLU A 85 -7.84 -16.73 -3.38
N GLY A 86 -7.61 -18.05 -3.47
CA GLY A 86 -6.61 -18.74 -2.64
C GLY A 86 -5.20 -18.28 -2.97
N TYR A 87 -4.87 -18.18 -4.27
CA TYR A 87 -3.62 -17.61 -4.73
C TYR A 87 -3.47 -16.13 -4.32
N ILE A 88 -4.47 -15.29 -4.62
CA ILE A 88 -4.39 -13.85 -4.33
C ILE A 88 -4.27 -13.60 -2.83
N SER A 89 -5.02 -14.33 -2.00
CA SER A 89 -4.92 -14.22 -0.54
C SER A 89 -3.54 -14.61 -0.03
N ALA A 90 -2.97 -15.71 -0.55
CA ALA A 90 -1.63 -16.15 -0.17
C ALA A 90 -0.53 -15.14 -0.54
N GLU A 91 -0.63 -14.53 -1.72
CA GLU A 91 0.38 -13.60 -2.23
C GLU A 91 0.21 -12.16 -1.71
N THR A 92 -1.03 -11.73 -1.43
CA THR A 92 -1.28 -10.39 -0.86
C THR A 92 -1.15 -10.36 0.66
N ASN A 93 -1.22 -11.53 1.31
CA ASN A 93 -1.32 -11.66 2.77
C ASN A 93 -2.59 -11.01 3.36
N ILE A 94 -3.65 -10.92 2.55
CA ILE A 94 -4.97 -10.47 2.99
C ILE A 94 -5.92 -11.66 2.98
N GLY A 95 -6.51 -11.98 4.13
CA GLY A 95 -7.50 -13.04 4.27
C GLY A 95 -8.92 -12.57 3.97
N ASN A 96 -9.82 -13.55 3.84
CA ASN A 96 -11.25 -13.29 3.61
C ASN A 96 -11.89 -12.56 4.79
N GLU A 97 -11.44 -12.83 6.02
CA GLU A 97 -11.98 -12.20 7.23
C GLU A 97 -11.74 -10.68 7.22
N GLU A 98 -10.52 -10.24 6.87
CA GLU A 98 -10.22 -8.81 6.76
C GLU A 98 -11.05 -8.14 5.65
N ILE A 99 -11.23 -8.83 4.52
CA ILE A 99 -12.00 -8.32 3.37
C ILE A 99 -13.49 -8.14 3.74
N GLU A 100 -14.08 -9.14 4.41
CA GLU A 100 -15.46 -9.07 4.89
C GLU A 100 -15.65 -7.98 5.94
N GLU A 101 -14.69 -7.81 6.86
CA GLU A 101 -14.72 -6.72 7.84
C GLU A 101 -14.68 -5.35 7.16
N LEU A 102 -13.77 -5.14 6.21
CA LEU A 102 -13.67 -3.91 5.42
C LEU A 102 -14.97 -3.59 4.69
N HIS A 103 -15.60 -4.60 4.09
CA HIS A 103 -16.88 -4.42 3.40
C HIS A 103 -18.02 -4.09 4.37
N SER A 104 -18.05 -4.74 5.54
CA SER A 104 -19.01 -4.43 6.60
C SER A 104 -18.86 -2.99 7.09
N MET A 105 -17.63 -2.51 7.32
CA MET A 105 -17.36 -1.12 7.69
C MET A 105 -17.84 -0.13 6.63
N LEU A 106 -17.65 -0.44 5.34
CA LEU A 106 -18.18 0.37 4.24
C LEU A 106 -19.72 0.41 4.23
N LYS A 107 -20.39 -0.74 4.36
CA LYS A 107 -21.86 -0.84 4.35
C LYS A 107 -22.51 -0.13 5.54
N ASN A 108 -21.88 -0.19 6.71
CA ASN A 108 -22.39 0.41 7.95
C ASN A 108 -22.11 1.91 8.06
N SER A 109 -21.28 2.46 7.17
CA SER A 109 -20.94 3.88 7.13
C SER A 109 -21.99 4.68 6.35
N SER A 110 -22.34 5.86 6.88
CA SER A 110 -23.27 6.78 6.25
C SER A 110 -22.63 7.62 5.14
N ASN A 111 -21.32 7.89 5.22
CA ASN A 111 -20.57 8.68 4.23
C ASN A 111 -19.15 8.13 4.02
N PRO A 112 -19.01 6.88 3.53
CA PRO A 112 -17.71 6.24 3.37
C PRO A 112 -16.89 6.92 2.27
N LEU A 113 -15.56 6.87 2.41
CA LEU A 113 -14.60 7.28 1.39
C LEU A 113 -13.51 6.22 1.24
N ILE A 114 -13.21 5.83 0.01
CA ILE A 114 -11.99 5.08 -0.31
C ILE A 114 -10.97 6.04 -0.91
N ILE A 115 -9.74 5.99 -0.41
CA ILE A 115 -8.60 6.75 -0.90
C ILE A 115 -7.58 5.77 -1.48
N PHE A 116 -7.41 5.80 -2.80
CA PHE A 116 -6.30 5.12 -3.46
C PHE A 116 -5.09 6.03 -3.45
N GLY A 117 -4.02 5.55 -2.84
CA GLY A 117 -2.81 6.27 -2.54
C GLY A 117 -1.70 6.11 -3.57
N LYS A 118 -0.58 6.80 -3.35
CA LYS A 118 0.52 6.92 -4.32
C LYS A 118 1.11 5.57 -4.76
N ASP A 119 1.23 4.60 -3.86
CA ASP A 119 1.85 3.30 -4.17
C ASP A 119 1.06 2.50 -5.21
N ILE A 120 -0.27 2.67 -5.20
CA ILE A 120 -1.16 2.11 -6.22
C ILE A 120 -0.78 2.61 -7.61
N PHE A 121 -0.51 3.91 -7.74
CA PHE A 121 -0.23 4.56 -9.03
C PHE A 121 1.19 4.32 -9.54
N LEU A 122 2.11 3.92 -8.67
CA LEU A 122 3.48 3.58 -9.01
C LEU A 122 3.66 2.09 -9.36
N SER A 123 2.61 1.29 -9.22
CA SER A 123 2.61 -0.12 -9.61
C SER A 123 2.79 -0.28 -11.12
N SER A 124 3.58 -1.27 -11.54
CA SER A 124 3.70 -1.66 -12.96
C SER A 124 2.37 -2.11 -13.58
N ARG A 125 1.40 -2.50 -12.74
CA ARG A 125 0.05 -2.95 -13.15
C ARG A 125 -0.99 -1.82 -13.14
N ILE A 126 -0.58 -0.56 -13.00
CA ILE A 126 -1.51 0.59 -12.84
C ILE A 126 -2.60 0.67 -13.91
N LYS A 127 -2.33 0.24 -15.16
CA LYS A 127 -3.37 0.22 -16.20
C LYS A 127 -4.52 -0.74 -15.86
N ASN A 128 -4.23 -1.94 -15.35
CA ASN A 128 -5.24 -2.91 -14.98
C ASN A 128 -5.93 -2.53 -13.66
N ILE A 129 -5.15 -2.07 -12.68
CA ILE A 129 -5.66 -1.48 -11.44
C ILE A 129 -6.66 -0.35 -11.73
N SER A 130 -6.34 0.52 -12.71
CA SER A 130 -7.23 1.61 -13.10
C SER A 130 -8.59 1.11 -13.61
N LYS A 131 -8.60 -0.01 -14.36
CA LYS A 131 -9.84 -0.66 -14.81
C LYS A 131 -10.67 -1.15 -13.62
N LEU A 132 -10.03 -1.80 -12.64
CA LEU A 132 -10.67 -2.27 -11.41
C LEU A 132 -11.27 -1.12 -10.58
N ILE A 133 -10.51 -0.04 -10.37
CA ILE A 133 -11.01 1.16 -9.67
C ILE A 133 -12.22 1.76 -10.41
N ASN A 134 -12.17 1.80 -11.75
CA ASN A 134 -13.29 2.30 -12.54
C ASN A 134 -14.54 1.41 -12.45
N LEU A 135 -14.41 0.10 -12.25
CA LEU A 135 -15.56 -0.77 -11.98
C LEU A 135 -16.24 -0.37 -10.68
N ILE A 136 -15.46 -0.19 -9.60
CA ILE A 136 -16.00 0.22 -8.31
C ILE A 136 -16.71 1.57 -8.46
N LYS A 137 -16.08 2.55 -9.12
CA LYS A 137 -16.68 3.88 -9.38
C LYS A 137 -17.97 3.81 -10.17
N LYS A 138 -18.07 2.89 -11.14
CA LYS A 138 -19.23 2.79 -12.03
C LYS A 138 -20.41 2.08 -11.40
N TYR A 139 -20.15 0.98 -10.71
CA TYR A 139 -21.20 0.06 -10.27
C TYR A 139 -21.56 0.22 -8.80
N SER A 140 -20.71 0.83 -7.97
CA SER A 140 -21.02 1.12 -6.58
C SER A 140 -21.35 2.61 -6.35
N ASN A 141 -21.98 2.90 -5.22
CA ASN A 141 -22.21 4.28 -4.75
C ASN A 141 -21.08 4.80 -3.83
N ILE A 142 -19.95 4.09 -3.77
CA ILE A 142 -18.85 4.42 -2.87
C ILE A 142 -18.09 5.63 -3.40
N LYS A 143 -17.88 6.64 -2.54
CA LYS A 143 -17.05 7.80 -2.90
C LYS A 143 -15.59 7.37 -2.95
N ILE A 144 -14.90 7.70 -4.05
CA ILE A 144 -13.50 7.36 -4.28
C ILE A 144 -12.70 8.63 -4.54
N LYS A 145 -11.56 8.78 -3.84
CA LYS A 145 -10.53 9.78 -4.09
C LYS A 145 -9.25 9.07 -4.55
N CYS A 146 -8.71 9.50 -5.68
CA CYS A 146 -7.43 9.03 -6.20
C CYS A 146 -6.38 10.11 -5.96
N LEU A 147 -5.21 9.76 -5.41
CA LEU A 147 -4.13 10.72 -5.20
C LEU A 147 -3.34 11.05 -6.47
N ASP A 148 -3.52 10.25 -7.52
CA ASP A 148 -2.97 10.48 -8.86
C ASP A 148 -4.02 10.11 -9.94
N GLU A 149 -3.69 10.36 -11.19
CA GLU A 149 -4.53 10.08 -12.35
C GLU A 149 -4.55 8.58 -12.69
N LEU A 150 -5.75 8.06 -12.93
CA LEU A 150 -5.93 6.72 -13.49
C LEU A 150 -5.33 6.66 -14.89
N LYS A 151 -4.61 5.57 -15.17
CA LYS A 151 -3.93 5.36 -16.46
C LYS A 151 -4.80 4.59 -17.47
N SER A 152 -6.08 4.43 -17.16
CA SER A 152 -7.11 3.87 -18.05
C SER A 152 -8.47 4.41 -17.66
N ASN A 153 -9.31 4.70 -18.67
CA ASN A 153 -10.73 5.04 -18.50
C ASN A 153 -11.64 3.85 -18.85
N GLN A 154 -11.06 2.71 -19.22
CA GLN A 154 -11.80 1.51 -19.58
C GLN A 154 -12.21 0.71 -18.34
N ILE A 155 -13.25 -0.09 -18.50
CA ILE A 155 -13.78 -1.02 -17.50
C ILE A 155 -13.96 -2.46 -18.05
N ALA A 156 -13.74 -2.63 -19.35
CA ALA A 156 -13.80 -3.92 -20.03
C ALA A 156 -12.38 -4.44 -20.30
N SER A 157 -12.26 -5.72 -20.65
CA SER A 157 -10.96 -6.35 -20.94
C SER A 157 -9.98 -6.20 -19.77
N ILE A 158 -10.45 -6.52 -18.57
CA ILE A 158 -9.61 -6.61 -17.37
C ILE A 158 -8.69 -7.80 -17.57
N GLU A 159 -7.40 -7.56 -17.38
CA GLU A 159 -6.39 -8.60 -17.52
C GLU A 159 -6.41 -9.51 -16.29
N LYS A 160 -6.02 -10.77 -16.48
CA LYS A 160 -5.72 -11.65 -15.35
C LYS A 160 -4.65 -11.00 -14.47
N ILE A 161 -4.75 -11.25 -13.18
CA ILE A 161 -3.71 -10.85 -12.22
C ILE A 161 -2.42 -11.54 -12.64
N GLU A 162 -1.35 -10.76 -12.80
CA GLU A 162 -0.04 -11.32 -13.11
C GLU A 162 0.52 -12.05 -11.89
N GLU A 163 1.48 -12.95 -12.13
CA GLU A 163 2.24 -13.55 -11.04
C GLU A 163 2.89 -12.44 -10.22
N LEU A 164 2.57 -12.43 -8.92
CA LEU A 164 3.07 -11.43 -8.01
C LEU A 164 4.56 -11.68 -7.76
N LYS A 165 5.34 -10.60 -7.80
CA LYS A 165 6.78 -10.69 -7.52
C LYS A 165 6.97 -10.94 -6.03
N SER A 166 7.75 -11.96 -5.67
CA SER A 166 8.20 -12.11 -4.29
C SER A 166 9.22 -11.03 -3.93
N PHE A 167 9.02 -10.37 -2.79
CA PHE A 167 9.97 -9.44 -2.19
C PHE A 167 10.60 -10.07 -0.95
N ASP A 168 11.45 -11.08 -1.17
CA ASP A 168 12.13 -11.78 -0.09
C ASP A 168 13.32 -10.97 0.45
N GLY A 169 13.34 -10.76 1.77
CA GLY A 169 14.50 -10.20 2.48
C GLY A 169 14.28 -8.79 3.02
N THR A 170 15.26 -7.91 2.80
CA THR A 170 15.32 -6.55 3.36
C THR A 170 14.78 -5.54 2.37
N ILE A 171 13.61 -4.97 2.70
CA ILE A 171 12.88 -4.05 1.84
C ILE A 171 13.23 -2.61 2.24
N VAL A 172 13.60 -1.79 1.27
CA VAL A 172 13.78 -0.36 1.45
C VAL A 172 12.60 0.36 0.80
N PHE A 173 11.94 1.20 1.58
CA PHE A 173 10.93 2.14 1.12
C PHE A 173 11.54 3.54 0.96
N GLU A 174 11.41 4.09 -0.24
CA GLU A 174 11.87 5.44 -0.55
C GLU A 174 10.76 6.47 -0.43
N TYR A 175 11.07 7.60 0.21
CA TYR A 175 10.15 8.72 0.32
C TYR A 175 10.86 10.05 0.13
N ASN A 176 10.10 11.04 -0.35
CA ASN A 176 10.64 12.36 -0.60
C ASN A 176 10.79 13.12 0.73
N SER A 177 12.03 13.47 1.07
CA SER A 177 12.33 14.25 2.27
C SER A 177 13.69 14.91 2.17
N THR A 178 13.78 16.16 2.63
CA THR A 178 15.04 16.88 2.81
C THR A 178 15.72 16.60 4.15
N LYS A 179 15.03 15.89 5.06
CA LYS A 179 15.51 15.47 6.38
C LYS A 179 15.98 14.02 6.34
N ASP A 180 16.88 13.67 7.26
CA ASP A 180 17.35 12.29 7.51
C ASP A 180 17.99 11.60 6.30
N ARG A 181 18.62 12.38 5.40
CA ARG A 181 19.22 11.87 4.14
C ARG A 181 20.48 11.04 4.34
N ASP A 182 21.13 11.22 5.47
CA ASP A 182 22.26 10.44 5.94
C ASP A 182 21.83 9.17 6.67
N LEU A 183 20.52 8.95 6.89
CA LEU A 183 20.00 7.82 7.66
C LEU A 183 19.30 6.79 6.78
N LEU A 184 19.40 5.52 7.19
CA LEU A 184 18.48 4.45 6.84
C LEU A 184 17.75 4.05 8.12
N ILE A 185 16.45 4.37 8.22
CA ILE A 185 15.67 4.15 9.44
C ILE A 185 14.93 2.82 9.32
N GLY A 186 15.31 1.79 10.08
CA GLY A 186 14.74 0.45 9.92
C GLY A 186 14.25 -0.18 11.20
N SER A 187 13.45 -1.24 11.05
CA SER A 187 12.94 -2.04 12.15
C SER A 187 14.01 -2.96 12.76
N ALA A 188 13.68 -3.58 13.89
CA ALA A 188 14.51 -4.62 14.49
C ALA A 188 14.64 -5.86 13.58
N GLN A 189 13.56 -6.27 12.91
CA GLN A 189 13.58 -7.40 11.98
C GLN A 189 14.45 -7.12 10.76
N PHE A 190 14.41 -5.88 10.23
CA PHE A 190 15.30 -5.45 9.16
C PHE A 190 16.77 -5.54 9.59
N ALA A 191 17.10 -5.03 10.78
CA ALA A 191 18.46 -5.06 11.30
C ALA A 191 19.01 -6.50 11.42
N ILE A 192 18.18 -7.43 11.91
CA ILE A 192 18.53 -8.86 12.01
C ILE A 192 18.76 -9.47 10.62
N ALA A 193 17.83 -9.25 9.68
CA ALA A 193 17.92 -9.77 8.33
C ALA A 193 19.14 -9.23 7.57
N ALA A 194 19.41 -7.92 7.70
CA ALA A 194 20.57 -7.24 7.13
C ALA A 194 21.88 -7.51 7.90
N LYS A 195 21.80 -8.15 9.08
CA LYS A 195 22.93 -8.40 10.00
C LYS A 195 23.66 -7.12 10.45
N ILE A 196 22.94 -6.02 10.65
CA ILE A 196 23.48 -4.71 11.06
C ILE A 196 23.00 -4.33 12.47
N GLN A 197 23.62 -3.32 13.07
CA GLN A 197 23.31 -2.79 14.40
C GLN A 197 22.95 -1.30 14.35
N ASP A 198 22.28 -0.80 15.38
CA ASP A 198 21.99 0.63 15.53
C ASP A 198 23.29 1.47 15.46
N LYS A 199 23.21 2.63 14.80
CA LYS A 199 24.31 3.56 14.53
C LYS A 199 25.44 3.00 13.67
N GLN A 200 25.20 1.89 12.96
CA GLN A 200 26.20 1.31 12.09
C GLN A 200 26.30 2.09 10.77
N ALA A 201 27.52 2.43 10.37
CA ALA A 201 27.79 2.94 9.03
C ALA A 201 27.58 1.84 7.98
N ILE A 202 26.80 2.16 6.95
CA ILE A 202 26.37 1.23 5.91
C ILE A 202 26.44 1.87 4.52
N VAL A 203 26.41 1.02 3.50
CA VAL A 203 26.16 1.38 2.11
C VAL A 203 24.86 0.71 1.66
N VAL A 204 23.96 1.51 1.10
CA VAL A 204 22.67 1.10 0.51
C VAL A 204 22.46 1.91 -0.77
N LYS A 205 22.07 1.26 -1.88
CA LYS A 205 21.92 1.92 -3.21
C LYS A 205 23.10 2.81 -3.60
N ASN A 206 24.33 2.35 -3.36
CA ASN A 206 25.58 3.09 -3.60
C ASN A 206 25.71 4.42 -2.82
N GLN A 207 24.91 4.61 -1.77
CA GLN A 207 24.94 5.78 -0.89
C GLN A 207 25.42 5.38 0.49
N ASN A 208 26.28 6.20 1.07
CA ASN A 208 26.75 6.06 2.45
C ASN A 208 25.67 6.58 3.41
N ARG A 209 25.24 5.75 4.36
CA ARG A 209 24.25 6.11 5.39
C ARG A 209 24.62 5.52 6.75
N GLU A 210 24.02 6.04 7.82
CA GLU A 210 24.01 5.43 9.14
C GLU A 210 22.67 4.70 9.35
N PHE A 211 22.72 3.46 9.82
CA PHE A 211 21.51 2.74 10.20
C PHE A 211 20.99 3.26 11.53
N LYS A 212 19.71 3.61 11.59
CA LYS A 212 19.01 4.02 12.80
C LYS A 212 17.86 3.07 13.09
N LEU A 213 17.88 2.43 14.25
CA LEU A 213 16.82 1.54 14.69
C LEU A 213 15.58 2.35 15.11
N ASP A 214 14.42 2.05 14.53
CA ASP A 214 13.11 2.49 15.00
C ASP A 214 12.30 1.28 15.46
N THR A 215 12.07 1.18 16.77
CA THR A 215 11.36 0.05 17.40
C THR A 215 9.86 0.05 17.12
N ARG A 216 9.31 1.11 16.52
CA ARG A 216 7.90 1.19 16.13
C ARG A 216 7.65 0.57 14.76
N LEU A 217 8.66 0.55 13.89
CA LEU A 217 8.57 -0.11 12.59
C LEU A 217 8.54 -1.63 12.77
N LYS A 218 7.77 -2.30 11.90
CA LYS A 218 7.60 -3.76 11.91
C LYS A 218 7.86 -4.36 10.54
N GLY A 219 8.19 -5.65 10.52
CA GLY A 219 8.56 -6.36 9.30
C GLY A 219 9.98 -6.01 8.85
N THR A 220 10.48 -6.64 7.80
CA THR A 220 11.84 -6.43 7.28
C THR A 220 11.92 -5.19 6.38
N ILE A 221 11.45 -4.04 6.88
CA ILE A 221 11.41 -2.76 6.15
C ILE A 221 12.33 -1.69 6.76
N ALA A 222 12.91 -0.86 5.91
CA ALA A 222 13.60 0.37 6.27
C ALA A 222 13.17 1.54 5.37
N LEU A 223 13.21 2.75 5.93
CA LEU A 223 12.83 4.00 5.29
C LEU A 223 14.07 4.75 4.83
N MET A 224 14.07 5.18 3.58
CA MET A 224 15.18 5.91 2.97
C MET A 224 14.68 7.21 2.35
N ALA A 225 15.08 8.34 2.93
CA ALA A 225 14.77 9.66 2.37
C ALA A 225 15.55 9.89 1.06
N ASN A 226 14.86 10.42 0.05
CA ASN A 226 15.42 10.81 -1.25
C ASN A 226 14.96 12.23 -1.66
N GLU A 227 15.73 12.90 -2.50
CA GLU A 227 15.46 14.29 -2.96
C GLU A 227 14.68 14.33 -4.28
N THR A 228 14.80 13.28 -5.10
CA THR A 228 14.17 13.22 -6.42
C THR A 228 12.76 12.65 -6.32
N LYS A 229 11.79 13.40 -6.86
CA LYS A 229 10.49 12.84 -7.26
C LYS A 229 10.71 11.91 -8.45
N GLU A 230 11.17 10.71 -8.16
CA GLU A 230 11.11 9.65 -9.14
C GLU A 230 9.69 9.07 -9.07
N ASP A 231 8.99 9.05 -10.21
CA ASP A 231 7.72 8.34 -10.38
C ASP A 231 7.99 6.84 -10.59
N SER A 232 8.94 6.31 -9.81
CA SER A 232 9.31 4.90 -9.75
C SER A 232 8.63 4.24 -8.55
N TYR A 233 8.46 2.93 -8.65
CA TYR A 233 7.96 2.13 -7.54
C TYR A 233 8.89 2.25 -6.33
N ARG A 234 8.33 2.48 -5.14
CA ARG A 234 9.10 2.96 -3.97
C ARG A 234 9.66 1.88 -3.08
N PHE A 235 9.32 0.62 -3.35
CA PHE A 235 9.74 -0.51 -2.55
C PHE A 235 10.69 -1.38 -3.35
N GLU A 236 11.88 -1.60 -2.81
CA GLU A 236 12.91 -2.40 -3.46
C GLU A 236 13.59 -3.33 -2.46
N VAL A 237 13.92 -4.54 -2.88
CA VAL A 237 14.78 -5.44 -2.11
C VAL A 237 16.22 -4.95 -2.27
N GLU A 238 16.83 -4.58 -1.15
CA GLU A 238 18.15 -3.95 -1.16
C GLU A 238 19.18 -4.71 -0.34
N LYS A 239 20.40 -4.77 -0.88
CA LYS A 239 21.54 -5.35 -0.17
C LYS A 239 22.21 -4.28 0.68
N ILE A 240 22.31 -4.54 1.99
CA ILE A 240 23.00 -3.65 2.91
C ILE A 240 24.44 -4.13 3.12
N ILE A 241 25.40 -3.23 2.91
CA ILE A 241 26.83 -3.50 3.09
C ILE A 241 27.34 -2.71 4.29
N LYS A 242 28.03 -3.39 5.21
CA LYS A 242 28.69 -2.72 6.35
C LYS A 242 29.85 -1.89 5.85
N ARG A 243 29.97 -0.65 6.32
CA ARG A 243 31.15 0.17 6.09
C ARG A 243 32.05 0.09 7.30
N GLU A 244 33.29 -0.34 7.12
CA GLU A 244 34.31 -0.19 8.15
C GLU A 244 34.67 1.30 8.23
N VAL A 245 34.49 1.89 9.40
CA VAL A 245 34.95 3.25 9.66
C VAL A 245 36.44 3.14 9.98
N GLN A 246 37.30 3.62 9.07
CA GLN A 246 38.73 3.83 9.34
C GLN A 246 38.92 5.00 10.30
#